data_AF-A0A6J6REP2-F1
#
_entry.id   AF-A0A6J6REP2-F1
#
_cell.length_a   1.000
_cell.length_b   1.000
_cell.length_c   1.000
_cell.angle_alpha   90.00
_cell.angle_beta   90.00
_cell.angle_gamma   90.00
#
_symmetry.space_group_name_H-M   'P 1'
#
loop_
_entity.id
_entity.type
_entity.pdbx_description
1 polymer ?
#
loop_
_entity_poly.entity_id
_entity_poly.type
_entity_poly.pdbx_seq_one_letter_code
_entity_poly.pdbx_strand_id
1 'polypeptide(L)' 'MLAALGDLSGLLADGECAVAVSHGAAIRVATGAMLGWPDDTFHTLRGLDNCGRVELVDQDGRWRLAAYNRVAAP' A
#
# COMPACT_ATOMS: atom_id res chain seq x y z
N MET A 1 -3.14 -5.92 -9.49
CA MET A 1 -2.79 -5.71 -8.06
C MET A 1 -3.94 -5.09 -7.28
N LEU A 2 -4.54 -3.98 -7.75
CA LEU A 2 -5.64 -3.32 -7.04
C LEU A 2 -6.80 -4.26 -6.68
N ALA A 3 -7.30 -5.07 -7.62
CA ALA A 3 -8.36 -6.04 -7.34
C ALA A 3 -7.99 -7.01 -6.20
N ALA A 4 -6.79 -7.58 -6.23
CA ALA A 4 -6.32 -8.48 -5.18
C ALA A 4 -6.16 -7.80 -3.81
N LEU A 5 -5.82 -6.50 -3.78
CA LEU A 5 -5.79 -5.72 -2.53
C LEU A 5 -7.21 -5.44 -2.02
N GLY A 6 -8.16 -5.19 -2.93
CA GLY A 6 -9.58 -5.07 -2.61
C GLY A 6 -10.11 -6.36 -1.95
N ASP A 7 -9.89 -7.51 -2.61
CA ASP A 7 -10.26 -8.82 -2.07
C ASP A 7 -9.62 -9.07 -0.70
N LEU A 8 -8.31 -8.80 -0.56
CA LEU A 8 -7.59 -8.97 0.70
C LEU A 8 -8.12 -8.06 1.81
N SER A 9 -8.44 -6.80 1.50
CA SER A 9 -9.01 -5.87 2.48
C SER A 9 -10.42 -6.26 2.90
N GLY A 10 -11.20 -6.87 2.01
CA GLY A 10 -12.55 -7.37 2.33
C GLY A 10 -12.56 -8.55 3.29
N LEU A 11 -11.40 -9.16 3.56
CA LEU A 11 -11.24 -10.23 4.55
C LEU A 11 -10.92 -9.71 5.96
N LEU A 12 -10.59 -8.42 6.12
CA LEU A 12 -10.18 -7.85 7.40
C LEU A 12 -11.38 -7.46 8.27
N ALA A 13 -11.35 -7.84 9.55
CA ALA A 13 -12.16 -7.25 10.60
C ALA A 13 -11.47 -6.03 11.24
N ASP A 14 -12.22 -5.29 12.07
CA ASP A 14 -11.71 -4.11 12.77
C ASP A 14 -10.47 -4.46 13.62
N GLY A 15 -9.38 -3.74 13.39
CA GLY A 15 -8.11 -3.90 14.10
C GLY A 15 -7.20 -5.01 13.56
N GLU A 16 -7.61 -5.73 12.52
CA GLU A 16 -6.77 -6.75 11.87
C GLU A 16 -5.78 -6.14 10.87
N CYS A 17 -4.78 -6.93 10.49
CA CYS A 17 -3.75 -6.53 9.55
C CYS A 17 -3.52 -7.65 8.52
N ALA A 18 -3.52 -7.28 7.24
CA ALA A 18 -3.14 -8.16 6.14
C ALA A 18 -1.82 -7.72 5.51
N VAL A 19 -1.08 -8.68 4.95
CA VAL A 19 0.19 -8.43 4.27
C VAL A 19 0.12 -8.98 2.85
N ALA A 20 0.39 -8.12 1.87
CA ALA A 20 0.58 -8.50 0.48
C ALA A 20 2.06 -8.34 0.10
N VAL A 21 2.66 -9.38 -0.49
CA VAL A 21 4.05 -9.37 -0.95
C VAL A 21 4.07 -9.29 -2.47
N SER A 22 4.81 -8.33 -3.01
CA SER A 22 4.96 -8.12 -4.45
C SER A 22 6.25 -7.35 -4.78
N HIS A 23 6.39 -6.91 -6.02
CA HIS A 23 7.52 -6.08 -6.46
C HIS A 23 7.28 -4.60 -6.13
N GLY A 24 8.37 -3.88 -5.82
CA GLY A 24 8.31 -2.47 -5.44
C GLY A 24 7.61 -1.56 -6.46
N ALA A 25 7.80 -1.82 -7.75
CA ALA A 25 7.10 -1.08 -8.81
C ALA A 25 5.57 -1.29 -8.75
N ALA A 26 5.12 -2.52 -8.54
CA ALA A 26 3.70 -2.85 -8.42
C ALA A 26 3.10 -2.23 -7.15
N ILE A 27 3.81 -2.32 -6.01
CA ILE A 27 3.40 -1.70 -4.76
C ILE A 27 3.25 -0.18 -4.91
N ARG A 28 4.20 0.49 -5.58
CA ARG A 28 4.13 1.95 -5.82
C ARG A 28 2.89 2.35 -6.61
N VAL A 29 2.61 1.67 -7.74
CA VAL A 29 1.42 1.94 -8.56
C VAL A 29 0.15 1.68 -7.76
N ALA A 30 0.09 0.54 -7.07
CA ALA A 30 -1.07 0.17 -6.26
C ALA A 30 -1.31 1.12 -5.09
N THR A 31 -0.26 1.68 -4.49
CA THR A 31 -0.37 2.70 -3.42
C THR A 31 -1.12 3.93 -3.93
N GLY A 32 -0.76 4.47 -5.11
CA GLY A 32 -1.46 5.61 -5.69
C GLY A 32 -2.93 5.30 -5.98
N ALA A 33 -3.20 4.12 -6.56
CA ALA A 33 -4.56 3.68 -6.86
C ALA A 33 -5.42 3.50 -5.60
N MET A 34 -4.88 2.88 -4.54
CA MET A 34 -5.58 2.69 -3.25
C MET A 34 -5.91 4.03 -2.56
N LEU A 35 -5.07 5.04 -2.75
CA LEU A 35 -5.27 6.39 -2.20
C LEU A 35 -6.15 7.28 -3.10
N GLY A 36 -6.62 6.76 -4.24
CA GLY A 36 -7.43 7.51 -5.20
C GLY A 36 -6.69 8.66 -5.87
N TRP A 37 -5.36 8.55 -6.01
CA TRP A 37 -4.57 9.57 -6.69
C TRP A 37 -4.78 9.56 -8.20
N PRO A 38 -4.60 10.71 -8.89
CA PRO A 38 -4.47 10.74 -10.33
C PRO A 38 -3.32 9.84 -10.82
N ASP A 39 -3.51 9.18 -11.96
CA ASP A 39 -2.62 8.15 -12.50
C ASP A 39 -1.14 8.53 -12.51
N ASP A 40 -0.78 9.80 -12.76
CA ASP A 40 0.64 10.16 -12.85
C ASP A 40 1.31 10.45 -11.49
N THR A 41 0.51 10.62 -10.43
CA THR A 41 1.02 11.07 -9.12
C THR A 41 1.98 10.05 -8.51
N PHE A 42 1.78 8.75 -8.76
CA PHE A 42 2.68 7.72 -8.19
C PHE A 42 4.11 7.82 -8.76
N HIS A 43 4.32 8.48 -9.90
CA HIS A 43 5.66 8.69 -10.46
C HIS A 43 6.51 9.63 -9.59
N THR A 44 5.90 10.43 -8.71
CA THR A 44 6.63 11.27 -7.76
C THR A 44 7.15 10.49 -6.56
N LEU A 45 6.79 9.21 -6.40
CA LEU A 45 7.31 8.33 -5.36
C LEU A 45 8.56 7.58 -5.84
N ARG A 46 9.60 7.56 -5.00
CA ARG A 46 10.80 6.72 -5.20
C ARG A 46 10.40 5.24 -5.26
N GLY A 47 11.17 4.41 -5.96
CA GLY A 47 11.01 2.95 -5.86
C GLY A 47 11.27 2.44 -4.44
N LEU A 48 10.67 1.29 -4.10
CA LEU A 48 10.90 0.65 -2.80
C LEU A 48 12.28 -0.01 -2.76
N ASP A 49 12.95 0.11 -1.61
CA ASP A 49 14.15 -0.65 -1.27
C ASP A 49 13.82 -2.15 -1.09
N ASN A 50 14.85 -3.00 -1.05
CA ASN A 50 14.65 -4.42 -0.79
C ASN A 50 14.03 -4.62 0.60
N CYS A 51 12.98 -5.45 0.67
CA CYS A 51 12.16 -5.63 1.87
C CYS A 51 11.55 -4.33 2.42
N GLY A 52 11.49 -3.25 1.63
CA GLY A 52 10.75 -2.05 1.95
C GLY A 52 9.24 -2.30 1.86
N ARG A 53 8.48 -1.65 2.75
CA ARG A 53 7.02 -1.78 2.79
C ARG A 53 6.30 -0.44 2.74
N VAL A 54 5.05 -0.48 2.31
CA VAL A 54 4.07 0.60 2.45
C VAL A 54 3.06 0.17 3.51
N GLU A 55 2.73 1.07 4.43
CA GLU A 55 1.70 0.85 5.45
C GLU A 55 0.49 1.73 5.08
N LEU A 56 -0.64 1.08 4.80
CA LEU A 56 -1.93 1.74 4.61
C LEU A 56 -2.83 1.41 5.80
N VAL A 57 -3.55 2.41 6.29
CA VAL A 57 -4.50 2.25 7.40
C VAL A 57 -5.88 2.66 6.91
N ASP A 58 -6.88 1.83 7.10
CA ASP A 58 -8.28 2.21 6.91
C ASP A 58 -8.73 3.01 8.14
N GLN A 59 -9.27 4.20 7.90
CA GLN A 59 -9.98 4.96 8.89
C GLN A 59 -11.28 5.46 8.29
N ASP A 60 -12.40 4.88 8.74
CA ASP A 60 -13.76 5.18 8.31
C ASP A 60 -14.00 4.88 6.81
N GLY A 61 -13.51 3.74 6.33
CA GLY A 61 -13.64 3.28 4.94
C GLY A 61 -12.74 4.04 3.97
N ARG A 62 -11.68 4.67 4.48
CA ARG A 62 -10.74 5.48 3.68
C ARG A 62 -9.32 5.12 4.02
N TRP A 63 -8.57 4.69 2.99
CA TRP A 63 -7.15 4.40 3.12
C TRP A 63 -6.32 5.66 3.31
N ARG A 64 -5.38 5.60 4.25
CA ARG A 64 -4.40 6.64 4.56
C ARG A 64 -3.00 6.04 4.54
N LEU A 65 -2.05 6.78 3.95
CA LEU A 65 -0.64 6.38 3.89
C LEU A 65 0.03 6.67 5.24
N ALA A 66 0.32 5.62 6.02
CA ALA A 66 0.99 5.74 7.30
C ALA A 66 2.52 5.67 7.17
N ALA A 67 3.02 4.89 6.21
CA ALA A 67 4.44 4.83 5.92
C ALA A 67 4.70 4.45 4.46
N TYR A 68 5.77 5.00 3.89
CA TYR A 68 6.22 4.67 2.55
C TYR A 68 7.68 4.22 2.58
N ASN A 69 7.98 3.10 1.92
CA ASN A 69 9.32 2.54 1.81
C ASN A 69 10.03 2.36 3.17
N ARG A 70 9.31 1.87 4.18
CA ARG A 70 9.88 1.58 5.49
C ARG A 70 10.54 0.20 5.47
N VAL A 71 11.81 0.13 5.87
CA VAL A 71 12.55 -1.12 6.06
C VAL A 71 12.57 -1.50 7.54
N ALA A 72 12.94 -2.75 7.86
CA ALA A 72 13.20 -3.13 9.25
C ALA A 72 14.39 -2.33 9.78
N ALA A 73 14.30 -1.85 11.02
CA ALA A 73 15.47 -1.31 11.70
C ALA A 73 16.48 -2.45 11.94
N PRO A 74 17.78 -2.13 12.04
CA PRO A 74 18.80 -3.10 12.45
C PRO A 74 18.50 -3.72 13.81
#